data_AF-A0A544TM22-F1
#
_entry.id   AF-A0A544TM22-F1
#
_cell.length_a   1.000
_cell.length_b   1.000
_cell.length_c   1.000
_cell.angle_alpha   90.00
_cell.angle_beta   90.00
_cell.angle_gamma   90.00
#
_symmetry.space_group_name_H-M   'P 1'
#
loop_
_entity.id
_entity.type
_entity.pdbx_description
1 polymer ?
#
loop_
_entity_poly.entity_id
_entity_poly.type
_entity_poly.pdbx_seq_one_letter_code
_entity_poly.pdbx_strand_id
1 'polypeptide(L)' 'MKMSEIYKKYLNGEKFKSISEINLGSLPVKHPADLVGSSPIMQVLAEKHSKNLRLNKKRPTF' A
#
# COMPACT_ATOMS: atom_id res chain seq x y z
N MET A 1 -5.35 0.84 13.20
CA MET A 1 -4.09 1.53 13.51
C MET A 1 -3.87 2.61 12.47
N LYS A 2 -3.50 3.82 12.89
CA LYS A 2 -3.11 4.88 11.96
C LYS A 2 -1.69 4.59 11.43
N MET A 3 -1.35 5.05 10.22
CA MET A 3 0.02 4.89 9.66
C MET A 3 1.11 5.42 10.59
N SER A 4 0.82 6.50 11.33
CA SER A 4 1.74 7.06 12.32
C SER A 4 2.10 6.09 13.44
N GLU A 5 1.17 5.20 13.86
CA GLU A 5 1.42 4.21 14.90
C GLU A 5 2.26 3.04 14.37
N ILE A 6 1.98 2.62 13.12
CA ILE A 6 2.77 1.60 12.42
C ILE A 6 4.21 2.07 12.27
N TYR A 7 4.39 3.34 11.87
CA TYR A 7 5.72 3.94 11.72
C TYR A 7 6.47 4.05 13.06
N LYS A 8 5.80 4.44 14.15
CA LYS A 8 6.41 4.45 15.49
C LYS A 8 6.88 3.06 15.94
N LYS A 9 6.07 2.03 15.72
CA LYS A 9 6.45 0.64 16.03
C LYS A 9 7.66 0.19 15.22
N TYR A 10 7.69 0.53 13.93
CA TYR A 10 8.86 0.27 13.08
C TYR A 10 10.12 0.95 13.63
N LEU A 11 10.05 2.23 14.02
CA LEU A 11 11.17 2.95 14.63
C LEU A 11 11.64 2.32 15.95
N ASN A 12 10.72 1.72 16.71
CA ASN A 12 11.02 1.01 17.94
C ASN A 12 11.58 -0.41 17.71
N GLY A 13 11.75 -0.84 16.45
CA GLY A 13 12.29 -2.16 16.10
C GLY A 13 11.28 -3.30 16.20
N GLU A 14 9.99 -3.00 16.38
CA GLU A 14 8.93 -4.01 16.31
C GLU A 14 8.82 -4.55 14.88
N LYS A 15 8.89 -5.87 14.74
CA LYS A 15 8.72 -6.56 13.46
C LYS A 15 7.29 -7.10 13.35
N PHE A 16 6.61 -6.73 12.28
CA PHE A 16 5.34 -7.34 11.90
C PHE A 16 5.61 -8.66 11.19
N LYS A 17 5.05 -9.79 11.67
CA LYS A 17 5.26 -11.10 11.04
C LYS A 17 4.43 -11.26 9.77
N SER A 18 3.31 -10.54 9.67
CA SER A 18 2.47 -10.56 8.48
C SER A 18 1.80 -9.23 8.25
N ILE A 19 1.47 -8.96 6.99
CA ILE A 19 0.72 -7.77 6.58
C ILE A 19 -0.65 -7.71 7.27
N SER A 20 -1.25 -8.86 7.61
CA SER A 20 -2.51 -8.96 8.35
C SER A 20 -2.46 -8.38 9.77
N GLU A 21 -1.28 -8.29 10.40
CA GLU A 21 -1.10 -7.64 11.70
C GLU A 21 -1.18 -6.11 11.58
N ILE A 22 -0.87 -5.60 10.39
CA ILE A 22 -1.07 -4.22 10.04
C ILE A 22 -2.52 -4.12 9.58
N ASN A 23 -3.41 -3.52 10.37
CA ASN A 23 -4.82 -3.41 10.04
C ASN A 23 -5.05 -2.41 8.88
N LEU A 24 -4.57 -2.77 7.68
CA LEU A 24 -4.56 -1.97 6.46
C LEU A 24 -5.98 -1.70 5.94
N GLY A 25 -6.96 -2.56 6.30
CA GLY A 25 -8.37 -2.34 5.98
C GLY A 25 -8.97 -1.11 6.66
N SER A 26 -8.33 -0.60 7.73
CA SER A 26 -8.70 0.65 8.39
C SER A 26 -8.03 1.89 7.78
N LEU A 27 -7.13 1.72 6.80
CA LEU A 27 -6.52 2.86 6.13
C LEU A 27 -7.51 3.45 5.13
N PRO A 28 -7.70 4.78 5.10
CA PRO A 28 -8.59 5.46 4.16
C PRO A 28 -7.95 5.54 2.76
N VAL A 29 -7.47 4.41 2.24
CA VAL A 29 -6.82 4.30 0.92
C VAL A 29 -7.91 3.92 -0.08
N LYS A 30 -8.37 4.91 -0.85
CA LYS A 30 -9.37 4.69 -1.91
C LYS A 30 -8.68 4.38 -3.24
N HIS A 31 -7.49 4.94 -3.43
CA HIS A 31 -6.69 4.81 -4.63
C HIS A 31 -5.25 4.39 -4.29
N PRO A 32 -4.58 3.59 -5.15
CA PRO A 32 -3.18 3.20 -4.98
C PRO A 32 -2.22 4.40 -4.85
N ALA A 33 -2.57 5.54 -5.46
CA ALA A 33 -1.83 6.80 -5.34
C ALA A 33 -1.83 7.34 -3.90
N ASP A 34 -2.88 7.06 -3.10
CA ASP A 34 -3.00 7.52 -1.71
C ASP A 34 -1.93 6.91 -0.80
N LEU A 35 -1.31 5.79 -1.22
CA LEU A 35 -0.23 5.13 -0.48
C LEU A 35 1.11 5.85 -0.58
N VAL A 36 1.30 6.72 -1.58
CA VAL A 36 2.62 7.28 -1.91
C VAL A 36 2.81 8.72 -1.41
N GLY A 37 1.90 9.21 -0.56
CA GLY A 37 1.96 10.55 0.02
C GLY A 37 1.76 11.67 -1.00
N SER A 38 2.13 12.90 -0.67
CA SER A 38 1.84 14.11 -1.45
C SER A 38 2.76 14.34 -2.66
N SER A 39 3.58 13.37 -3.07
CA SER A 39 4.50 13.53 -4.20
C SER A 39 3.76 13.30 -5.53
N PRO A 40 3.60 14.33 -6.39
CA PRO A 40 2.81 14.21 -7.61
C PRO A 40 3.38 13.20 -8.61
N ILE A 41 4.71 13.15 -8.74
CA ILE A 41 5.40 12.20 -9.63
C ILE A 41 5.13 10.76 -9.19
N MET A 42 5.22 10.53 -7.89
CA MET A 42 5.04 9.21 -7.29
C MET A 42 3.58 8.75 -7.36
N GLN A 43 2.61 9.66 -7.22
CA GLN A 43 1.19 9.38 -7.43
C GLN A 43 0.89 8.95 -8.87
N VAL A 44 1.42 9.66 -9.88
CA VAL A 44 1.24 9.30 -11.30
C VAL A 44 1.84 7.93 -11.61
N LEU A 45 3.03 7.63 -11.09
CA LEU A 45 3.65 6.31 -11.25
C LEU A 45 2.81 5.21 -10.61
N ALA A 46 2.36 5.41 -9.36
CA ALA A 46 1.51 4.44 -8.67
C ALA A 46 0.20 4.17 -9.41
N GLU A 47 -0.44 5.22 -9.94
CA GLU A 47 -1.66 5.08 -10.72
C GLU A 47 -1.43 4.29 -12.02
N LYS A 48 -0.36 4.61 -12.77
CA LYS A 48 0.03 3.88 -13.99
C LYS A 48 0.29 2.40 -13.70
N HIS A 49 1.05 2.10 -12.65
CA HIS A 49 1.36 0.72 -12.28
C HIS A 49 0.15 -0.06 -11.76
N SER A 50 -0.80 0.62 -11.09
CA SER A 50 -2.01 -0.03 -10.59
C SER A 50 -2.92 -0.61 -11.68
N LYS A 51 -2.97 0.03 -12.86
CA LYS A 51 -3.76 -0.46 -14.01
C LYS A 51 -3.21 -1.80 -14.52
N ASN A 52 -1.90 -2.00 -14.45
CA ASN A 52 -1.25 -3.24 -14.89
C ASN A 52 -1.46 -4.42 -13.93
N LEU A 53 -1.64 -4.15 -12.63
CA LEU A 53 -1.98 -5.17 -11.62
C LEU A 53 -3.36 -5.80 -11.87
N ARG A 54 -4.34 -5.03 -12.39
CA ARG A 54 -5.68 -5.54 -12.71
C ARG A 54 -5.71 -6.42 -13.96
N LEU A 55 -4.80 -6.20 -14.90
CA LEU A 55 -4.70 -6.98 -16.14
C LEU A 55 -4.06 -8.35 -15.88
N ASN A 56 -3.09 -8.45 -14.98
CA ASN A 56 -2.45 -9.73 -14.64
C ASN A 56 -3.37 -10.68 -13.86
N LYS A 57 -4.39 -10.18 -13.16
CA LYS A 57 -5.37 -11.04 -12.46
C LYS A 57 -6.35 -11.75 -13.41
N LYS A 58 -6.46 -11.30 -14.66
CA LYS A 58 -7.42 -11.82 -15.66
C LYS A 58 -6.80 -12.75 -16.70
N ARG A 59 -5.47 -12.88 -16.74
CA ARG A 59 -4.83 -13.86 -17.61
C ARG A 59 -4.55 -15.13 -16.80
N PRO A 60 -5.21 -16.26 -17.10
CA PRO A 60 -4.70 -17.52 -16.58
C PRO A 60 -3.30 -17.68 -17.19
N THR A 61 -2.30 -17.85 -16.34
CA THR A 61 -1.02 -18.41 -16.73
C THR A 61 -1.29 -19.80 -17.28
N PHE A 62 -1.16 -19.94 -18.61
CA PHE A 62 -1.08 -21.24 -19.28
C PHE A 62 0.25 -21.90 -18.96
#